data_AF-A0AA36J7T8-F1
#
_entry.id   AF-A0AA36J7T8-F1
#
_cell.length_a   1.000
_cell.length_b   1.000
_cell.length_c   1.000
_cell.angle_alpha   90.00
_cell.angle_beta   90.00
_cell.angle_gamma   90.00
#
_symmetry.space_group_name_H-M   'P 1'
#
loop_
_entity.id
_entity.type
_entity.pdbx_description
1 polymer ?
#
loop_
_entity_poly.entity_id
_entity_poly.type
_entity_poly.pdbx_seq_one_letter_code
_entity_poly.pdbx_strand_id
1 'polypeptide(L)'
;MQDAPSQPGYPTHAGDAHGALQAAVERLGRAHTFGELNACRQECLRLAEELKNADARGNDMAEQLLVINKVLQQELQRAKLRADSFEKCTRWRLRFACGKVMLSGAFEKVLEHSIANACGIEPQRVVVLRSSSETGEVDITFQSENAFELISQVKRQLDDASSPLRTGSLAEFVPHLLLLSTVLPSQHCVWSPSSLAPAPAPRDQRAAATGSFHLDDDGQVRSSSPEGSDDESDVRKRPEYWGVYVSDLSEFHKCIHDELLAYCEDHRLCFDKGECTHLCKPAMDCKWADHAGIHFRTIHPHEQAPKLAANMHSVVGRYVKPQTKDAAKSWALMRHPNGLRITHFITHTWEEAFADFVSSLERALSPDDVVWVCSFALDQNADIGHLLNVELLKSPFALALRRASKQLGLASSSAVMVRIRAARLSWVDQDKICLDIEKNEGFDELNGRYRSLLQLTLNFYSSAMSEAGPCSHLLKASAFASGKLGLHIRWLTSHDRSKKLCSRRIQTARRAGCEATANAQSELVQAGFCRPFWYL
;
A
#
# COMPACT_ATOMS: atom_id res chain seq x y z
N MET A 1 10.97 65.62 -40.19
CA MET A 1 10.57 65.08 -38.86
C MET A 1 9.28 64.31 -39.08
N GLN A 2 9.37 62.98 -39.11
CA GLN A 2 8.23 62.07 -39.07
C GLN A 2 8.45 61.21 -37.83
N ASP A 3 7.49 61.23 -36.91
CA ASP A 3 7.53 60.54 -35.63
C ASP A 3 7.29 59.04 -35.84
N ALA A 4 8.18 58.23 -35.26
CA ALA A 4 8.09 56.77 -35.24
C ALA A 4 7.06 56.32 -34.19
N PRO A 5 6.28 55.25 -34.46
CA PRO A 5 5.32 54.73 -33.49
C PRO A 5 6.03 54.04 -32.32
N SER A 6 5.71 54.47 -31.11
CA SER A 6 6.16 53.88 -29.85
C SER A 6 5.65 52.45 -29.70
N GLN A 7 6.55 51.52 -29.44
CA GLN A 7 6.20 50.15 -29.08
C GLN A 7 5.61 50.07 -27.66
N PRO A 8 4.65 49.17 -27.40
CA PRO A 8 4.08 48.98 -26.08
C PRO A 8 5.13 48.40 -25.12
N GLY A 9 5.38 49.09 -24.02
CA GLY A 9 6.29 48.63 -22.97
C GLY A 9 5.77 47.37 -22.29
N TYR A 10 6.62 46.34 -22.19
CA TYR A 10 6.36 45.16 -21.39
C TYR A 10 6.48 45.51 -19.90
N PRO A 11 5.49 45.17 -19.05
CA PRO A 11 5.55 45.46 -17.62
C PRO A 11 6.52 44.49 -16.94
N THR A 12 7.62 45.03 -16.40
CA THR A 12 8.54 44.32 -15.51
C THR A 12 7.98 44.35 -14.08
N HIS A 13 7.23 43.33 -13.64
CA HIS A 13 6.75 43.27 -12.26
C HIS A 13 6.80 41.86 -11.65
N ALA A 14 7.59 41.73 -10.58
CA ALA A 14 7.64 40.58 -9.68
C ALA A 14 6.28 40.22 -9.01
N GLY A 15 5.25 41.07 -9.16
CA GLY A 15 3.89 40.77 -8.70
C GLY A 15 3.19 39.65 -9.48
N ASP A 16 3.64 39.35 -10.70
CA ASP A 16 3.02 38.34 -11.56
C ASP A 16 3.38 36.90 -11.14
N ALA A 17 4.57 36.70 -10.56
CA ALA A 17 5.05 35.36 -10.21
C ALA A 17 4.26 34.71 -9.04
N HIS A 18 3.78 35.52 -8.09
CA HIS A 18 2.93 35.02 -7.00
C HIS A 18 1.54 34.62 -7.49
N GLY A 19 0.95 35.42 -8.39
CA GLY A 19 -0.31 35.07 -9.05
C GLY A 19 -0.19 33.80 -9.90
N ALA A 20 0.92 33.66 -10.63
CA ALA A 20 1.21 32.47 -11.42
C ALA A 20 1.37 31.20 -10.55
N LEU A 21 2.04 31.32 -9.39
CA LEU A 21 2.16 30.21 -8.43
C LEU A 21 0.79 29.80 -7.90
N GLN A 22 -0.03 30.76 -7.46
CA GLN A 22 -1.35 30.46 -6.93
C GLN A 22 -2.26 29.83 -7.99
N ALA A 23 -2.22 30.31 -9.23
CA ALA A 23 -2.94 29.70 -10.35
C ALA A 23 -2.44 28.29 -10.70
N ALA A 24 -1.14 28.01 -10.53
CA ALA A 24 -0.59 26.66 -10.70
C ALA A 24 -1.06 25.70 -9.58
N VAL A 25 -1.10 26.16 -8.33
CA VAL A 25 -1.61 25.41 -7.18
C VAL A 25 -3.11 25.10 -7.34
N GLU A 26 -3.91 26.06 -7.79
CA GLU A 26 -5.34 25.82 -8.04
C GLU A 26 -5.58 24.82 -9.17
N ARG A 27 -4.78 24.88 -10.26
CA ARG A 27 -4.86 23.89 -11.35
C ARG A 27 -4.44 22.51 -10.90
N LEU A 28 -3.43 22.40 -10.04
CA LEU A 28 -3.04 21.14 -9.42
C LEU A 28 -4.19 20.52 -8.63
N GLY A 29 -4.94 21.33 -7.87
CA GLY A 29 -6.13 20.87 -7.15
C GLY A 29 -7.26 20.35 -8.04
N ARG A 30 -7.24 20.68 -9.34
CA ARG A 30 -8.22 20.26 -10.35
C ARG A 30 -7.70 19.20 -11.33
N ALA A 31 -6.42 18.83 -11.26
CA ALA A 31 -5.82 17.89 -12.19
C ALA A 31 -6.17 16.45 -11.81
N HIS A 32 -6.82 15.72 -12.72
CA HIS A 32 -7.28 14.35 -12.47
C HIS A 32 -6.77 13.34 -13.50
N THR A 33 -6.28 13.81 -14.65
CA THR A 33 -5.69 12.98 -15.69
C THR A 33 -4.16 13.02 -15.64
N PHE A 34 -3.53 11.97 -16.20
CA PHE A 34 -2.07 11.94 -16.36
C PHE A 34 -1.54 13.14 -17.16
N GLY A 35 -2.26 13.53 -18.21
CA GLY A 35 -1.93 14.69 -19.05
C GLY A 35 -1.96 16.00 -18.26
N GLU A 36 -3.02 16.25 -17.48
CA GLU A 36 -3.15 17.44 -16.62
C GLU A 36 -2.08 17.49 -15.54
N LEU A 37 -1.79 16.36 -14.88
CA LEU A 37 -0.74 16.27 -13.87
C LEU A 37 0.65 16.54 -14.48
N ASN A 38 0.91 16.05 -15.70
CA ASN A 38 2.17 16.30 -16.40
C ASN A 38 2.29 17.76 -16.84
N ALA A 39 1.21 18.37 -17.32
CA ALA A 39 1.17 19.78 -17.66
C ALA A 39 1.45 20.67 -16.44
N CYS A 40 0.81 20.38 -15.30
CA CYS A 40 1.06 21.08 -14.04
C CYS A 40 2.52 20.95 -13.60
N ARG A 41 3.14 19.77 -13.79
CA ARG A 41 4.56 19.54 -13.49
C ARG A 41 5.48 20.38 -14.37
N GLN A 42 5.27 20.38 -15.69
CA GLN A 42 6.10 21.18 -16.60
C GLN A 42 5.99 22.67 -16.29
N GLU A 43 4.79 23.13 -15.93
CA GLU A 43 4.58 24.52 -15.52
C GLU A 43 5.27 24.87 -14.20
N CYS A 44 5.21 23.99 -13.18
CA CYS A 44 5.94 24.20 -11.92
C CYS A 44 7.45 24.28 -12.14
N LEU A 45 8.00 23.43 -13.01
CA LEU A 45 9.43 23.45 -13.36
C LEU A 45 9.82 24.75 -14.08
N ARG A 46 8.99 25.21 -15.03
CA ARG A 46 9.21 26.49 -15.73
C ARG A 46 9.18 27.67 -14.76
N LEU A 47 8.17 27.76 -13.91
CA LEU A 47 8.04 28.84 -12.92
C LEU A 47 9.19 28.82 -11.90
N ALA A 48 9.65 27.64 -11.48
CA ALA A 48 10.77 27.53 -10.55
C ALA A 48 12.06 28.07 -11.17
N GLU A 49 12.29 27.83 -12.46
CA GLU A 49 13.46 28.33 -13.17
C GLU A 49 13.40 29.85 -13.40
N GLU A 50 12.22 30.37 -13.74
CA GLU A 50 11.99 31.83 -13.84
C GLU A 50 12.24 32.53 -12.50
N LEU A 51 11.80 31.93 -11.40
CA LEU A 51 11.99 32.47 -10.05
C LEU A 51 13.44 32.38 -9.56
N LYS A 52 14.22 31.36 -9.96
CA LYS A 52 15.66 31.30 -9.67
C LYS A 52 16.47 32.39 -10.38
N ASN A 53 16.02 32.77 -11.58
CA ASN A 53 16.64 33.82 -12.37
C ASN A 53 16.20 35.22 -11.91
N ALA A 54 15.09 35.30 -11.18
CA ALA A 54 14.68 36.50 -10.46
C ALA A 54 15.50 36.65 -9.16
N ASP A 55 15.59 37.89 -8.69
CA ASP A 55 16.36 38.37 -7.53
C ASP A 55 16.23 37.50 -6.25
N ALA A 56 17.06 37.71 -5.23
CA ALA A 56 17.25 36.80 -4.07
C ALA A 56 15.97 36.30 -3.34
N ARG A 57 14.84 37.01 -3.43
CA ARG A 57 13.53 36.56 -2.90
C ARG A 57 12.87 35.44 -3.72
N GLY A 58 13.26 35.29 -4.99
CA GLY A 58 12.79 34.23 -5.88
C GLY A 58 13.27 32.83 -5.47
N ASN A 59 14.37 32.73 -4.73
CA ASN A 59 14.91 31.44 -4.28
C ASN A 59 13.97 30.68 -3.32
N ASP A 60 13.30 31.37 -2.39
CA ASP A 60 12.36 30.71 -1.46
C ASP A 60 11.12 30.18 -2.18
N MET A 61 10.57 30.97 -3.12
CA MET A 61 9.45 30.50 -3.96
C MET A 61 9.86 29.38 -4.92
N ALA A 62 11.08 29.43 -5.47
CA ALA A 62 11.61 28.35 -6.28
C ALA A 62 11.76 27.05 -5.49
N GLU A 63 12.15 27.12 -4.21
CA GLU A 63 12.22 25.96 -3.33
C GLU A 63 10.83 25.38 -3.04
N GLN A 64 9.83 26.22 -2.78
CA GLN A 64 8.43 25.78 -2.64
C GLN A 64 7.90 25.09 -3.90
N LEU A 65 8.21 25.61 -5.09
CA LEU A 65 7.85 24.97 -6.36
C LEU A 65 8.55 23.63 -6.59
N LEU A 66 9.79 23.47 -6.12
CA LEU A 66 10.49 22.18 -6.18
C LEU A 66 9.83 21.14 -5.26
N VAL A 67 9.32 21.55 -4.10
CA VAL A 67 8.52 20.67 -3.22
C VAL A 67 7.22 20.25 -3.92
N ILE A 68 6.50 21.21 -4.53
CA ILE A 68 5.28 20.91 -5.31
C ILE A 68 5.59 19.96 -6.47
N ASN A 69 6.68 20.18 -7.20
CA ASN A 69 7.13 19.30 -8.28
C ASN A 69 7.42 17.87 -7.78
N LYS A 70 7.97 17.71 -6.57
CA LYS A 70 8.20 16.39 -5.97
C LYS A 70 6.88 15.65 -5.68
N VAL A 71 5.87 16.35 -5.16
CA VAL A 71 4.52 15.81 -4.97
C VAL A 71 3.89 15.42 -6.32
N LEU A 72 3.99 16.31 -7.31
CA LEU A 72 3.52 16.07 -8.67
C LEU A 72 4.19 14.87 -9.34
N GLN A 73 5.49 14.67 -9.13
CA GLN A 73 6.21 13.51 -9.63
C GLN A 73 5.71 12.22 -8.99
N GLN A 74 5.42 12.23 -7.68
CA GLN A 74 4.81 11.08 -7.00
C GLN A 74 3.40 10.80 -7.53
N GLU A 75 2.57 11.83 -7.74
CA GLU A 75 1.24 11.67 -8.32
C GLU A 75 1.26 11.20 -9.77
N LEU A 76 2.19 11.68 -10.60
CA LEU A 76 2.42 11.18 -11.94
C LEU A 76 2.87 9.72 -11.95
N GLN A 77 3.74 9.34 -11.00
CA GLN A 77 4.14 7.95 -10.85
C GLN A 77 2.95 7.09 -10.41
N ARG A 78 2.08 7.57 -9.51
CA ARG A 78 0.83 6.91 -9.13
C ARG A 78 -0.14 6.82 -10.31
N ALA A 79 -0.31 7.87 -11.09
CA ALA A 79 -1.16 7.92 -12.27
C ALA A 79 -0.65 7.00 -13.38
N LYS A 80 0.67 6.94 -13.58
CA LYS A 80 1.33 6.00 -14.48
C LYS A 80 1.16 4.56 -14.02
N LEU A 81 1.42 4.25 -12.75
CA LEU A 81 1.19 2.92 -12.22
C LEU A 81 -0.28 2.50 -12.34
N ARG A 82 -1.21 3.43 -12.14
CA ARG A 82 -2.63 3.22 -12.43
C ARG A 82 -2.86 2.91 -13.91
N ALA A 83 -2.34 3.74 -14.83
CA ALA A 83 -2.46 3.55 -16.27
C ALA A 83 -1.85 2.23 -16.76
N ASP A 84 -0.61 1.92 -16.35
CA ASP A 84 0.09 0.67 -16.67
C ASP A 84 -0.66 -0.55 -16.08
N SER A 85 -1.29 -0.40 -14.90
CA SER A 85 -2.16 -1.44 -14.33
C SER A 85 -3.49 -1.56 -15.08
N PHE A 86 -4.03 -0.45 -15.61
CA PHE A 86 -5.26 -0.42 -16.41
C PHE A 86 -5.05 -1.02 -17.79
N GLU A 87 -3.92 -0.76 -18.45
CA GLU A 87 -3.58 -1.37 -19.75
C GLU A 87 -3.45 -2.89 -19.64
N LYS A 88 -3.00 -3.39 -18.48
CA LYS A 88 -2.88 -4.83 -18.18
C LYS A 88 -4.17 -5.43 -17.62
N CYS A 89 -5.20 -4.64 -17.38
CA CYS A 89 -6.45 -5.11 -16.79
C CYS A 89 -7.40 -5.64 -17.87
N THR A 90 -7.45 -6.95 -18.04
CA THR A 90 -8.34 -7.60 -19.00
C THR A 90 -9.78 -7.76 -18.49
N ARG A 91 -10.01 -7.60 -17.17
CA ARG A 91 -11.31 -7.83 -16.50
C ARG A 91 -12.07 -6.55 -16.18
N TRP A 92 -13.36 -6.56 -16.47
CA TRP A 92 -14.27 -5.41 -16.34
C TRP A 92 -15.62 -5.85 -15.79
N ARG A 93 -16.36 -4.95 -15.16
CA ARG A 93 -17.65 -5.24 -14.52
C ARG A 93 -18.74 -4.31 -15.02
N LEU A 94 -19.80 -4.92 -15.53
CA LEU A 94 -21.08 -4.28 -15.80
C LEU A 94 -22.01 -4.52 -14.61
N ARG A 95 -22.68 -3.47 -14.11
CA ARG A 95 -23.65 -3.57 -13.03
C ARG A 95 -25.04 -3.22 -13.55
N PHE A 96 -25.99 -4.11 -13.32
CA PHE A 96 -27.39 -3.98 -13.66
C PHE A 96 -28.23 -3.76 -12.40
N ALA A 97 -29.40 -3.14 -12.53
CA ALA A 97 -30.37 -3.00 -11.46
C ALA A 97 -30.92 -4.38 -11.06
N CYS A 98 -30.64 -4.80 -9.82
CA CYS A 98 -31.06 -6.08 -9.27
C CYS A 98 -32.60 -6.24 -9.28
N GLY A 99 -33.08 -7.47 -9.48
CA GLY A 99 -34.51 -7.83 -9.46
C GLY A 99 -35.29 -7.52 -10.74
N LYS A 100 -34.68 -6.82 -11.71
CA LYS A 100 -35.31 -6.54 -13.02
C LYS A 100 -34.76 -7.39 -14.16
N VAL A 101 -33.54 -7.90 -14.01
CA VAL A 101 -32.89 -8.73 -15.02
C VAL A 101 -32.51 -10.08 -14.39
N MET A 102 -33.06 -11.16 -14.94
CA MET A 102 -32.63 -12.51 -14.60
C MET A 102 -31.32 -12.80 -15.35
N LEU A 103 -30.19 -12.69 -14.64
CA LEU A 103 -28.88 -13.07 -15.17
C LEU A 103 -28.84 -14.60 -15.32
N SER A 104 -29.11 -15.08 -16.53
CA SER A 104 -29.10 -16.48 -16.93
C SER A 104 -28.00 -16.73 -17.96
N GLY A 105 -27.65 -18.00 -18.20
CA GLY A 105 -26.70 -18.32 -19.28
C GLY A 105 -27.13 -17.83 -20.66
N ALA A 106 -28.45 -17.71 -20.91
CA ALA A 106 -28.97 -17.10 -22.14
C ALA A 106 -28.66 -15.60 -22.21
N PHE A 107 -28.85 -14.87 -21.10
CA PHE A 107 -28.47 -13.46 -21.01
C PHE A 107 -26.97 -13.26 -21.23
N GLU A 108 -26.12 -14.10 -20.62
CA GLU A 108 -24.67 -14.02 -20.80
C GLU A 108 -24.28 -14.16 -22.28
N LYS A 109 -24.91 -15.09 -23.01
CA LYS A 109 -24.68 -15.26 -24.45
C LYS A 109 -25.15 -14.04 -25.25
N VAL A 110 -26.31 -13.47 -24.93
CA VAL A 110 -26.79 -12.23 -25.59
C VAL A 110 -25.82 -11.07 -25.34
N LEU A 111 -25.31 -10.95 -24.11
CA LEU A 111 -24.34 -9.93 -23.75
C LEU A 111 -23.01 -10.10 -24.50
N GLU A 112 -22.46 -11.31 -24.55
CA GLU A 112 -21.24 -11.63 -25.31
C GLU A 112 -21.39 -11.26 -26.80
N HIS A 113 -22.48 -11.69 -27.44
CA HIS A 113 -22.71 -11.40 -28.87
C HIS A 113 -22.95 -9.91 -29.13
N SER A 114 -23.66 -9.22 -28.23
CA SER A 114 -23.95 -7.80 -28.38
C SER A 114 -22.69 -6.95 -28.26
N ILE A 115 -21.83 -7.26 -27.27
CA ILE A 115 -20.53 -6.59 -27.10
C ILE A 115 -19.63 -6.89 -28.30
N ALA A 116 -19.57 -8.14 -28.73
CA ALA A 116 -18.73 -8.57 -29.84
C ALA A 116 -19.13 -7.87 -31.14
N ASN A 117 -20.43 -7.84 -31.46
CA ASN A 117 -20.96 -7.16 -32.63
C ASN A 117 -20.69 -5.64 -32.59
N ALA A 118 -20.96 -4.99 -31.45
CA ALA A 118 -20.69 -3.55 -31.28
C ALA A 118 -19.21 -3.18 -31.39
N CYS A 119 -18.32 -4.12 -31.05
CA CYS A 119 -16.87 -3.94 -31.16
C CYS A 119 -16.28 -4.45 -32.48
N GLY A 120 -17.06 -5.08 -33.35
CA GLY A 120 -16.55 -5.71 -34.58
C GLY A 120 -15.57 -6.85 -34.32
N ILE A 121 -15.77 -7.63 -33.24
CA ILE A 121 -14.94 -8.79 -32.88
C ILE A 121 -15.77 -10.08 -32.87
N GLU A 122 -15.10 -11.23 -32.88
CA GLU A 122 -15.77 -12.52 -32.75
C GLU A 122 -16.34 -12.73 -31.34
N PRO A 123 -17.56 -13.29 -31.18
CA PRO A 123 -18.18 -13.52 -29.87
C PRO A 123 -17.31 -14.31 -28.88
N GLN A 124 -16.50 -15.26 -29.36
CA GLN A 124 -15.60 -16.07 -28.53
C GLN A 124 -14.52 -15.23 -27.83
N ARG A 125 -14.27 -14.01 -28.31
CA ARG A 125 -13.29 -13.09 -27.71
C ARG A 125 -13.86 -12.29 -26.55
N VAL A 126 -15.16 -12.36 -26.29
CA VAL A 126 -15.79 -11.80 -25.10
C VAL A 126 -16.17 -12.95 -24.18
N VAL A 127 -15.65 -12.94 -22.95
CA VAL A 127 -15.93 -14.02 -21.99
C VAL A 127 -16.60 -13.42 -20.77
N VAL A 128 -17.80 -13.88 -20.44
CA VAL A 128 -18.41 -13.61 -19.14
C VAL A 128 -17.75 -14.53 -18.10
N LEU A 129 -17.04 -13.94 -17.15
CA LEU A 129 -16.33 -14.67 -16.09
C LEU A 129 -17.24 -15.03 -14.92
N ARG A 130 -18.19 -14.15 -14.60
CA ARG A 130 -19.11 -14.30 -13.48
C ARG A 130 -20.33 -13.43 -13.71
N SER A 131 -21.51 -13.97 -13.44
CA SER A 131 -22.73 -13.19 -13.20
C SER A 131 -23.25 -13.45 -11.78
N SER A 132 -23.95 -12.48 -11.19
CA SER A 132 -24.63 -12.64 -9.91
C SER A 132 -25.99 -11.99 -9.95
N SER A 133 -27.04 -12.80 -10.00
CA SER A 133 -28.43 -12.34 -9.99
C SER A 133 -28.78 -11.54 -8.74
N GLU A 134 -28.14 -11.86 -7.60
CA GLU A 134 -28.31 -11.14 -6.33
C GLU A 134 -27.78 -9.70 -6.38
N THR A 135 -26.63 -9.47 -7.03
CA THR A 135 -26.01 -8.14 -7.07
C THR A 135 -26.27 -7.38 -8.37
N GLY A 136 -26.73 -8.08 -9.41
CA GLY A 136 -26.83 -7.55 -10.77
C GLY A 136 -25.47 -7.37 -11.45
N GLU A 137 -24.38 -7.92 -10.91
CA GLU A 137 -23.04 -7.73 -11.47
C GLU A 137 -22.67 -8.80 -12.50
N VAL A 138 -22.03 -8.38 -13.59
CA VAL A 138 -21.49 -9.23 -14.64
C VAL A 138 -20.05 -8.84 -14.94
N ASP A 139 -19.12 -9.75 -14.68
CA ASP A 139 -17.71 -9.59 -14.96
C ASP A 139 -17.39 -10.13 -16.36
N ILE A 140 -16.78 -9.31 -17.22
CA ILE A 140 -16.37 -9.67 -18.58
C ILE A 140 -14.85 -9.53 -18.75
N THR A 141 -14.29 -10.28 -19.70
CA THR A 141 -12.91 -10.11 -20.18
C THR A 141 -12.84 -10.25 -21.69
N PHE A 142 -11.82 -9.64 -22.29
CA PHE A 142 -11.55 -9.72 -23.73
C PHE A 142 -10.32 -10.59 -23.98
N GLN A 143 -10.43 -11.56 -24.89
CA GLN A 143 -9.28 -12.32 -25.40
C GLN A 143 -8.64 -11.54 -26.57
N SER A 144 -8.03 -10.40 -26.25
CA SER A 144 -7.40 -9.50 -27.23
C SER A 144 -6.20 -8.78 -26.66
N GLU A 145 -5.16 -8.63 -27.48
CA GLU A 145 -4.00 -7.77 -27.16
C GLU A 145 -4.41 -6.30 -27.01
N ASN A 146 -5.55 -5.91 -27.62
CA ASN A 146 -6.10 -4.55 -27.58
C ASN A 146 -7.34 -4.44 -26.66
N ALA A 147 -7.37 -5.17 -25.54
CA ALA A 147 -8.52 -5.16 -24.61
C ALA A 147 -8.94 -3.75 -24.15
N PHE A 148 -7.98 -2.84 -23.99
CA PHE A 148 -8.24 -1.45 -23.59
C PHE A 148 -9.01 -0.64 -24.65
N GLU A 149 -8.67 -0.81 -25.94
CA GLU A 149 -9.34 -0.12 -27.03
C GLU A 149 -10.78 -0.63 -27.19
N LEU A 150 -10.97 -1.95 -27.08
CA LEU A 150 -12.29 -2.59 -27.11
C LEU A 150 -13.19 -2.06 -25.99
N ILE A 151 -12.67 -1.91 -24.78
CA ILE A 151 -13.42 -1.32 -23.68
C ILE A 151 -13.79 0.14 -23.93
N SER A 152 -12.85 0.93 -24.45
CA SER A 152 -13.11 2.32 -24.80
C SER A 152 -14.19 2.42 -25.87
N GLN A 153 -14.26 1.45 -26.78
CA GLN A 153 -15.34 1.30 -27.75
C GLN A 153 -16.66 0.90 -27.08
N VAL A 154 -16.68 -0.09 -26.18
CA VAL A 154 -17.89 -0.46 -25.42
C VAL A 154 -18.46 0.74 -24.64
N LYS A 155 -17.60 1.54 -24.00
CA LYS A 155 -18.02 2.77 -23.31
C LYS A 155 -18.67 3.77 -24.27
N ARG A 156 -18.01 4.09 -25.39
CA ARG A 156 -18.58 4.99 -26.41
C ARG A 156 -19.92 4.48 -26.93
N GLN A 157 -20.04 3.18 -27.16
CA GLN A 157 -21.30 2.55 -27.59
C GLN A 157 -22.37 2.64 -26.49
N LEU A 158 -22.01 2.46 -25.22
CA LEU A 158 -22.94 2.64 -24.11
C LEU A 158 -23.35 4.09 -23.88
N ASP A 159 -22.56 5.08 -24.31
CA ASP A 159 -22.91 6.50 -24.20
C ASP A 159 -23.74 6.99 -25.39
N ASP A 160 -23.59 6.36 -26.57
CA ASP A 160 -24.34 6.69 -27.78
C ASP A 160 -25.69 5.97 -27.84
N ALA A 161 -26.78 6.74 -27.73
CA ALA A 161 -28.17 6.27 -27.80
C ALA A 161 -28.51 5.49 -29.09
N SER A 162 -27.81 5.78 -30.19
CA SER A 162 -28.02 5.16 -31.49
C SER A 162 -27.16 3.92 -31.73
N SER A 163 -26.29 3.57 -30.78
CA SER A 163 -25.30 2.51 -30.97
C SER A 163 -25.97 1.13 -31.12
N PRO A 164 -25.33 0.19 -31.85
CA PRO A 164 -25.74 -1.22 -31.87
C PRO A 164 -25.93 -1.84 -30.48
N LEU A 165 -25.16 -1.40 -29.49
CA LEU A 165 -25.24 -1.89 -28.12
C LEU A 165 -26.50 -1.39 -27.41
N ARG A 166 -27.01 -0.20 -27.76
CA ARG A 166 -28.26 0.37 -27.24
C ARG A 166 -29.51 0.03 -28.04
N THR A 167 -29.37 -0.28 -29.33
CA THR A 167 -30.49 -0.50 -30.26
C THR A 167 -30.66 -1.96 -30.69
N GLY A 168 -29.67 -2.81 -30.44
CA GLY A 168 -29.69 -4.24 -30.78
C GLY A 168 -30.29 -5.13 -29.70
N SER A 169 -29.84 -6.40 -29.63
CA SER A 169 -30.37 -7.40 -28.70
C SER A 169 -30.19 -7.05 -27.22
N LEU A 170 -29.30 -6.10 -26.88
CA LEU A 170 -29.13 -5.63 -25.51
C LEU A 170 -30.06 -4.46 -25.15
N ALA A 171 -30.82 -3.91 -26.10
CA ALA A 171 -31.66 -2.73 -25.91
C ALA A 171 -32.64 -2.88 -24.74
N GLU A 172 -33.16 -4.10 -24.51
CA GLU A 172 -34.08 -4.39 -23.40
C GLU A 172 -33.42 -4.31 -22.01
N PHE A 173 -32.09 -4.49 -21.94
CA PHE A 173 -31.33 -4.48 -20.68
C PHE A 173 -30.64 -3.14 -20.40
N VAL A 174 -30.43 -2.32 -21.42
CA VAL A 174 -29.74 -1.02 -21.32
C VAL A 174 -30.37 -0.08 -20.28
N PRO A 175 -31.71 0.05 -20.15
CA PRO A 175 -32.32 0.87 -19.09
C PRO A 175 -32.02 0.40 -17.68
N HIS A 176 -31.51 -0.82 -17.52
CA HIS A 176 -31.13 -1.40 -16.24
C HIS A 176 -29.62 -1.36 -16.00
N LEU A 177 -28.81 -0.99 -16.99
CA LEU A 177 -27.37 -0.86 -16.80
C LEU A 177 -27.06 0.40 -15.98
N LEU A 178 -26.53 0.19 -14.79
CA LEU A 178 -26.20 1.24 -13.83
C LEU A 178 -24.78 1.77 -14.01
N LEU A 179 -23.82 0.88 -14.26
CA LEU A 179 -22.40 1.24 -14.26
C LEU A 179 -21.55 0.25 -15.05
N LEU A 180 -20.57 0.77 -15.81
CA LEU A 180 -19.42 0.02 -16.32
C LEU A 180 -18.17 0.46 -15.55
N SER A 181 -17.53 -0.46 -14.85
CA SER A 181 -16.36 -0.22 -14.01
C SER A 181 -15.25 -1.22 -14.31
N THR A 182 -14.00 -0.84 -14.02
CA THR A 182 -12.86 -1.76 -14.01
C THR A 182 -12.96 -2.69 -12.82
N VAL A 183 -12.59 -3.96 -12.99
CA VAL A 183 -12.29 -4.84 -11.87
C VAL A 183 -10.79 -4.91 -11.78
N LEU A 184 -10.19 -4.22 -10.81
CA LEU A 184 -8.74 -4.32 -10.57
C LEU A 184 -8.36 -5.81 -10.51
N PRO A 185 -7.31 -6.26 -11.23
CA PRO A 185 -6.97 -7.67 -11.24
C PRO A 185 -6.62 -8.09 -9.82
N SER A 186 -7.42 -8.97 -9.22
CA SER A 186 -6.89 -9.81 -8.15
C SER A 186 -5.84 -10.72 -8.81
N GLN A 187 -4.68 -10.90 -8.20
CA GLN A 187 -3.60 -11.75 -8.70
C GLN A 187 -3.93 -13.27 -8.70
N HIS A 188 -5.20 -13.66 -8.87
CA HIS A 188 -5.69 -15.04 -8.72
C HIS A 188 -6.37 -15.65 -9.94
N CYS A 189 -6.13 -15.15 -11.15
CA CYS A 189 -6.57 -15.86 -12.36
C CYS A 189 -5.39 -16.11 -13.32
N VAL A 190 -4.40 -16.87 -12.85
CA VAL A 190 -3.59 -17.70 -13.77
C VAL A 190 -4.39 -18.97 -14.02
N TRP A 191 -4.90 -19.11 -15.24
CA TRP A 191 -5.47 -20.35 -15.74
C TRP A 191 -4.35 -21.41 -15.80
N SER A 192 -4.57 -22.59 -15.21
CA SER A 192 -3.73 -23.77 -15.42
C SER A 192 -4.63 -24.93 -15.83
N PRO A 193 -4.35 -25.64 -16.93
CA PRO A 193 -5.07 -26.85 -17.28
C PRO A 193 -4.75 -27.95 -16.25
N SER A 194 -5.79 -28.66 -15.85
CA SER A 194 -5.75 -29.73 -14.84
C SER A 194 -4.72 -30.82 -15.17
N SER A 195 -3.90 -31.20 -14.19
CA SER A 195 -3.35 -32.55 -14.12
C SER A 195 -3.47 -33.10 -12.70
N LEU A 196 -4.04 -34.31 -12.62
CA LEU A 196 -4.21 -35.09 -11.41
C LEU A 196 -2.84 -35.50 -10.85
N ALA A 197 -2.53 -35.09 -9.63
CA ALA A 197 -1.45 -35.68 -8.83
C ALA A 197 -1.99 -36.11 -7.45
N PRO A 198 -1.61 -37.30 -6.96
CA PRO A 198 -2.18 -37.88 -5.74
C PRO A 198 -1.59 -37.26 -4.46
N ALA A 199 -2.39 -37.29 -3.39
CA ALA A 199 -2.09 -36.69 -2.09
C ALA A 199 -0.90 -37.36 -1.38
N PRO A 200 0.01 -36.59 -0.74
CA PRO A 200 1.04 -37.16 0.12
C PRO A 200 0.51 -37.47 1.53
N ALA A 201 1.04 -38.56 2.11
CA ALA A 201 0.72 -39.07 3.44
C ALA A 201 1.10 -38.09 4.58
N PRO A 202 0.50 -38.22 5.78
CA PRO A 202 0.75 -37.32 6.90
C PRO A 202 2.14 -37.55 7.50
N ARG A 203 2.87 -36.47 7.76
CA ARG A 203 4.11 -36.48 8.56
C ARG A 203 3.84 -35.91 9.94
N ASP A 204 4.20 -36.68 10.96
CA ASP A 204 4.25 -36.29 12.37
C ASP A 204 5.19 -35.10 12.59
N GLN A 205 4.69 -34.08 13.29
CA GLN A 205 5.48 -32.99 13.83
C GLN A 205 5.48 -33.08 15.36
N ARG A 206 6.45 -33.81 15.91
CA ARG A 206 6.89 -33.68 17.31
C ARG A 206 8.41 -33.87 17.36
N ALA A 207 9.16 -32.78 17.23
CA ALA A 207 10.51 -32.63 17.78
C ALA A 207 11.09 -31.23 17.49
N ALA A 208 11.07 -30.36 18.51
CA ALA A 208 12.06 -29.30 18.83
C ALA A 208 11.47 -28.53 20.03
N ALA A 209 12.16 -28.23 21.14
CA ALA A 209 13.59 -28.06 21.32
C ALA A 209 14.01 -28.39 22.78
N THR A 210 15.04 -29.19 22.93
CA THR A 210 15.94 -29.19 24.10
C THR A 210 17.34 -28.94 23.56
N GLY A 211 17.81 -27.69 23.68
CA GLY A 211 19.18 -27.32 23.34
C GLY A 211 20.14 -27.79 24.43
N SER A 212 21.02 -28.73 24.09
CA SER A 212 22.17 -29.12 24.90
C SER A 212 23.33 -28.16 24.60
N PHE A 213 23.93 -27.57 25.64
CA PHE A 213 25.15 -26.78 25.54
C PHE A 213 26.36 -27.73 25.48
N HIS A 214 27.11 -27.68 24.38
CA HIS A 214 28.47 -28.22 24.32
C HIS A 214 29.44 -27.15 24.84
N LEU A 215 30.22 -27.52 25.85
CA LEU A 215 31.43 -26.80 26.26
C LEU A 215 32.58 -27.33 25.41
N ASP A 216 33.35 -26.43 24.79
CA ASP A 216 34.60 -26.78 24.10
C ASP A 216 35.73 -26.99 25.13
N ASP A 217 36.60 -27.96 24.83
CA ASP A 217 37.58 -28.59 25.73
C ASP A 217 38.84 -27.75 26.03
N ASP A 218 38.97 -26.54 25.46
CA ASP A 218 40.25 -25.81 25.45
C ASP A 218 40.34 -24.60 26.39
N GLY A 219 39.32 -24.28 27.19
CA GLY A 219 39.43 -23.32 28.30
C GLY A 219 39.96 -21.91 27.96
N GLN A 220 40.04 -21.53 26.68
CA GLN A 220 40.56 -20.23 26.24
C GLN A 220 39.45 -19.33 25.70
N VAL A 221 39.24 -18.22 26.40
CA VAL A 221 38.40 -17.10 25.98
C VAL A 221 39.04 -16.43 24.76
N ARG A 222 38.61 -16.82 23.56
CA ARG A 222 38.87 -16.06 22.34
C ARG A 222 37.95 -14.84 22.32
N SER A 223 38.53 -13.68 22.63
CA SER A 223 37.95 -12.36 22.37
C SER A 223 37.87 -12.15 20.86
N SER A 224 36.75 -12.54 20.26
CA SER A 224 36.36 -12.10 18.91
C SER A 224 35.79 -10.69 19.01
N SER A 225 36.25 -9.80 18.14
CA SER A 225 35.90 -8.39 18.06
C SER A 225 34.39 -8.10 18.13
N PRO A 226 33.92 -7.11 18.92
CA PRO A 226 32.51 -6.88 19.22
C PRO A 226 31.85 -5.87 18.25
N GLU A 227 31.79 -6.19 16.96
CA GLU A 227 31.04 -5.38 15.97
C GLU A 227 29.90 -6.17 15.29
N GLY A 228 29.47 -7.29 15.88
CA GLY A 228 28.13 -7.83 15.63
C GLY A 228 27.20 -7.29 16.70
N SER A 229 26.37 -6.29 16.38
CA SER A 229 25.44 -5.68 17.33
C SER A 229 24.51 -6.75 17.93
N ASP A 230 24.55 -6.92 19.25
CA ASP A 230 23.69 -7.82 20.04
C ASP A 230 22.17 -7.65 19.81
N ASP A 231 21.77 -6.64 19.05
CA ASP A 231 20.39 -6.31 18.68
C ASP A 231 19.69 -7.35 17.81
N GLU A 232 20.40 -8.23 17.09
CA GLU A 232 19.76 -9.30 16.30
C GLU A 232 19.16 -10.42 17.17
N SER A 233 19.65 -10.57 18.41
CA SER A 233 19.17 -11.61 19.30
C SER A 233 17.81 -11.31 19.93
N ASP A 234 17.43 -10.02 20.00
CA ASP A 234 16.18 -9.62 20.66
C ASP A 234 14.98 -9.78 19.74
N VAL A 235 14.33 -10.94 19.85
CA VAL A 235 13.08 -11.27 19.14
C VAL A 235 11.97 -10.23 19.35
N ARG A 236 12.00 -9.46 20.44
CA ARG A 236 10.99 -8.43 20.72
C ARG A 236 11.10 -7.23 19.79
N LYS A 237 12.26 -7.00 19.18
CA LYS A 237 12.46 -5.94 18.17
C LYS A 237 12.04 -6.36 16.77
N ARG A 238 11.68 -7.63 16.57
CA ARG A 238 11.45 -8.25 15.26
C ARG A 238 9.94 -8.35 14.98
N PRO A 239 9.39 -7.59 14.00
CA PRO A 239 7.97 -7.55 13.71
C PRO A 239 7.33 -8.92 13.41
N GLU A 240 8.10 -9.86 12.88
CA GLU A 240 7.66 -11.22 12.62
C GLU A 240 7.43 -12.06 13.89
N TYR A 241 7.75 -11.54 15.08
CA TYR A 241 7.46 -12.14 16.38
C TYR A 241 6.38 -11.37 17.16
N TRP A 242 5.70 -10.40 16.53
CA TRP A 242 4.59 -9.66 17.16
C TRP A 242 3.24 -10.32 16.86
N GLY A 243 3.21 -11.65 16.89
CA GLY A 243 2.03 -12.45 16.66
C GLY A 243 1.15 -12.61 17.88
N VAL A 244 -0.12 -12.91 17.64
CA VAL A 244 -1.10 -13.34 18.65
C VAL A 244 -1.84 -14.56 18.12
N TYR A 245 -2.30 -15.43 19.01
CA TYR A 245 -3.17 -16.53 18.59
C TYR A 245 -4.56 -16.00 18.21
N VAL A 246 -5.23 -16.68 17.28
CA VAL A 246 -6.65 -16.38 16.99
C VAL A 246 -7.49 -16.55 18.27
N SER A 247 -7.19 -17.57 19.08
CA SER A 247 -7.84 -17.79 20.38
C SER A 247 -7.67 -16.63 21.36
N ASP A 248 -6.52 -15.96 21.39
CA ASP A 248 -6.30 -14.78 22.23
C ASP A 248 -7.20 -13.62 21.81
N LEU A 249 -7.37 -13.38 20.50
CA LEU A 249 -8.25 -12.33 19.99
C LEU A 249 -9.73 -12.65 20.27
N SER A 250 -10.12 -13.92 20.15
CA SER A 250 -11.46 -14.40 20.52
C SER A 250 -11.75 -14.23 22.00
N GLU A 251 -10.80 -14.60 22.87
CA GLU A 251 -10.90 -14.40 24.33
C GLU A 251 -11.03 -12.91 24.65
N PHE A 252 -10.12 -12.09 24.10
CA PHE A 252 -10.13 -10.64 24.28
C PHE A 252 -11.48 -10.03 23.87
N HIS A 253 -12.02 -10.41 22.70
CA HIS A 253 -13.32 -9.94 22.24
C HIS A 253 -14.44 -10.34 23.20
N LYS A 254 -14.50 -11.60 23.63
CA LYS A 254 -15.51 -12.06 24.60
C LYS A 254 -15.46 -11.26 25.90
N CYS A 255 -14.26 -10.94 26.39
CA CYS A 255 -14.09 -10.17 27.62
C CYS A 255 -14.61 -8.74 27.52
N ILE A 256 -14.53 -8.10 26.34
CA ILE A 256 -14.88 -6.68 26.19
C ILE A 256 -16.21 -6.45 25.46
N HIS A 257 -16.86 -7.48 24.90
CA HIS A 257 -17.96 -7.32 23.94
C HIS A 257 -19.12 -6.49 24.49
N ASP A 258 -19.72 -6.93 25.61
CA ASP A 258 -20.89 -6.28 26.19
C ASP A 258 -20.56 -4.86 26.67
N GLU A 259 -19.38 -4.67 27.25
CA GLU A 259 -18.90 -3.38 27.71
C GLU A 259 -18.66 -2.41 26.53
N LEU A 260 -18.01 -2.87 25.46
CA LEU A 260 -17.77 -2.10 24.25
C LEU A 260 -19.08 -1.66 23.60
N LEU A 261 -20.07 -2.55 23.48
CA LEU A 261 -21.37 -2.21 22.93
C LEU A 261 -22.07 -1.15 23.80
N ALA A 262 -22.12 -1.37 25.11
CA ALA A 262 -22.74 -0.42 26.03
C ALA A 262 -22.03 0.95 26.00
N TYR A 263 -20.70 0.96 25.91
CA TYR A 263 -19.92 2.19 25.79
C TYR A 263 -20.25 2.95 24.49
N CYS A 264 -20.29 2.25 23.36
CA CYS A 264 -20.62 2.82 22.06
C CYS A 264 -22.08 3.31 21.98
N GLU A 265 -23.00 2.73 22.75
CA GLU A 265 -24.37 3.24 22.84
C GLU A 265 -24.47 4.56 23.61
N ASP A 266 -23.68 4.71 24.68
CA ASP A 266 -23.65 5.88 25.55
C ASP A 266 -22.83 7.05 25.00
N HIS A 267 -22.06 6.82 23.93
CA HIS A 267 -21.19 7.82 23.32
C HIS A 267 -21.53 8.09 21.85
N ARG A 268 -21.08 9.26 21.39
CA ARG A 268 -21.04 9.67 19.99
C ARG A 268 -19.60 10.04 19.61
N LEU A 269 -19.35 10.17 18.32
CA LEU A 269 -18.03 10.52 17.79
C LEU A 269 -18.05 11.94 17.24
N CYS A 270 -17.02 12.73 17.55
CA CYS A 270 -16.77 14.03 16.96
C CYS A 270 -15.30 14.12 16.55
N PHE A 271 -15.04 14.67 15.37
CA PHE A 271 -13.70 15.02 14.95
C PHE A 271 -13.57 16.54 15.08
N ASP A 272 -12.77 17.01 16.04
CA ASP A 272 -12.45 18.42 16.20
C ASP A 272 -10.94 18.60 15.95
N LYS A 273 -10.59 19.50 15.03
CA LYS A 273 -9.19 19.78 14.63
C LYS A 273 -8.38 18.53 14.24
N GLY A 274 -9.03 17.49 13.72
CA GLY A 274 -8.40 16.23 13.35
C GLY A 274 -8.15 15.28 14.54
N GLU A 275 -8.61 15.64 15.73
CA GLU A 275 -8.60 14.76 16.90
C GLU A 275 -9.98 14.11 17.10
N CYS A 276 -9.96 12.81 17.37
CA CYS A 276 -11.13 12.02 17.67
C CYS A 276 -11.55 12.25 19.13
N THR A 277 -12.69 12.91 19.34
CA THR A 277 -13.27 13.20 20.64
C THR A 277 -14.55 12.42 20.86
N HIS A 278 -14.64 11.72 21.99
CA HIS A 278 -15.84 10.99 22.37
C HIS A 278 -16.84 11.95 23.05
N LEU A 279 -18.08 11.94 22.57
CA LEU A 279 -19.14 12.78 23.11
C LEU A 279 -20.05 11.96 24.02
N CYS A 280 -19.99 12.21 25.33
CA CYS A 280 -20.81 11.53 26.32
C CYS A 280 -22.23 12.07 26.28
N LYS A 281 -23.24 11.19 26.31
CA LYS A 281 -24.63 11.63 26.47
C LYS A 281 -24.80 12.45 27.76
N PRO A 282 -25.69 13.47 27.79
CA PRO A 282 -25.80 14.43 28.90
C PRO A 282 -26.42 13.87 30.19
N ALA A 283 -26.53 12.55 30.34
CA ALA A 283 -26.93 11.99 31.62
C ALA A 283 -25.92 12.50 32.66
N MET A 284 -26.43 13.06 33.76
CA MET A 284 -25.62 13.78 34.76
C MET A 284 -24.44 12.94 35.30
N ASP A 285 -24.50 11.62 35.16
CA ASP A 285 -23.43 10.70 35.50
C ASP A 285 -23.17 9.73 34.34
N CYS A 286 -22.24 10.07 33.45
CA CYS A 286 -21.71 9.07 32.52
C CYS A 286 -21.12 7.92 33.35
N LYS A 287 -21.71 6.73 33.29
CA LYS A 287 -21.30 5.56 34.08
C LYS A 287 -19.85 5.12 33.81
N TRP A 288 -19.24 5.65 32.75
CA TRP A 288 -17.89 5.37 32.29
C TRP A 288 -16.88 6.38 32.85
N ALA A 289 -16.90 6.62 34.17
CA ALA A 289 -16.23 7.76 34.80
C ALA A 289 -14.76 7.98 34.37
N ASP A 290 -14.00 6.91 34.13
CA ASP A 290 -12.58 6.98 33.76
C ASP A 290 -12.32 7.16 32.25
N HIS A 291 -13.34 6.92 31.41
CA HIS A 291 -13.27 6.82 29.94
C HIS A 291 -12.03 6.05 29.43
N ALA A 292 -11.45 5.19 30.26
CA ALA A 292 -10.14 4.56 30.06
C ALA A 292 -9.03 5.53 29.56
N GLY A 293 -9.09 6.82 29.90
CA GLY A 293 -8.15 7.84 29.41
C GLY A 293 -8.38 8.33 27.97
N ILE A 294 -9.50 7.98 27.32
CA ILE A 294 -9.91 8.55 26.04
C ILE A 294 -10.33 10.02 26.25
N HIS A 295 -9.97 10.90 25.30
CA HIS A 295 -10.45 12.28 25.32
C HIS A 295 -11.96 12.35 25.10
N PHE A 296 -12.67 12.99 26.02
CA PHE A 296 -14.12 13.09 25.97
C PHE A 296 -14.64 14.47 26.37
N ARG A 297 -15.84 14.81 25.89
CA ARG A 297 -16.63 15.95 26.37
C ARG A 297 -18.11 15.62 26.39
N THR A 298 -18.91 16.35 27.17
CA THR A 298 -20.36 16.18 27.17
C THR A 298 -20.95 16.71 25.87
N ILE A 299 -21.86 15.96 25.24
CA ILE A 299 -22.59 16.40 24.05
C ILE A 299 -23.52 17.57 24.42
N HIS A 300 -23.54 18.63 23.62
CA HIS A 300 -24.54 19.67 23.80
C HIS A 300 -25.94 19.17 23.39
N PRO A 301 -27.03 19.61 24.05
CA PRO A 301 -28.40 19.12 23.75
C PRO A 301 -28.83 19.23 22.28
N HIS A 302 -28.21 20.11 21.51
CA HIS A 302 -28.49 20.36 20.09
C HIS A 302 -27.40 19.85 19.14
N GLU A 303 -26.30 19.30 19.67
CA GLU A 303 -25.20 18.80 18.85
C GLU A 303 -25.57 17.43 18.27
N GLN A 304 -25.64 17.35 16.94
CA GLN A 304 -25.80 16.08 16.24
C GLN A 304 -24.42 15.51 15.95
N ALA A 305 -24.19 14.28 16.38
CA ALA A 305 -22.94 13.58 16.18
C ALA A 305 -23.19 12.11 15.79
N PRO A 306 -22.37 11.53 14.90
CA PRO A 306 -22.45 10.11 14.54
C PRO A 306 -22.41 9.19 15.75
N LYS A 307 -23.13 8.06 15.68
CA LYS A 307 -23.03 7.00 16.68
C LYS A 307 -21.60 6.46 16.69
N LEU A 308 -21.01 6.29 17.87
CA LEU A 308 -19.72 5.62 18.00
C LEU A 308 -19.89 4.14 17.58
N ALA A 309 -19.06 3.67 16.65
CA ALA A 309 -19.10 2.29 16.19
C ALA A 309 -18.25 1.38 17.09
N ALA A 310 -18.67 0.14 17.30
CA ALA A 310 -17.88 -0.89 17.98
C ALA A 310 -16.85 -1.51 17.01
N ASN A 311 -15.99 -0.67 16.44
CA ASN A 311 -14.97 -1.02 15.45
C ASN A 311 -13.55 -1.02 16.07
N MET A 312 -12.51 -1.19 15.25
CA MET A 312 -11.13 -1.28 15.75
C MET A 312 -10.66 0.03 16.41
N HIS A 313 -11.15 1.20 15.97
CA HIS A 313 -10.83 2.48 16.61
C HIS A 313 -11.26 2.48 18.09
N SER A 314 -12.49 2.08 18.36
CA SER A 314 -13.04 2.00 19.72
C SER A 314 -12.30 0.98 20.57
N VAL A 315 -11.97 -0.18 19.99
CA VAL A 315 -11.20 -1.23 20.68
C VAL A 315 -9.81 -0.75 21.07
N VAL A 316 -9.09 -0.14 20.13
CA VAL A 316 -7.73 0.34 20.37
C VAL A 316 -7.72 1.47 21.38
N GLY A 317 -8.62 2.46 21.22
CA GLY A 317 -8.71 3.62 22.09
C GLY A 317 -9.08 3.24 23.53
N ARG A 318 -10.08 2.36 23.70
CA ARG A 318 -10.65 2.05 25.02
C ARG A 318 -9.94 0.93 25.76
N TYR A 319 -9.40 -0.06 25.05
CA TYR A 319 -8.90 -1.28 25.69
C TYR A 319 -7.42 -1.52 25.42
N VAL A 320 -6.96 -1.43 24.16
CA VAL A 320 -5.56 -1.74 23.82
C VAL A 320 -4.60 -0.70 24.40
N LYS A 321 -4.79 0.60 24.08
CA LYS A 321 -3.92 1.67 24.55
C LYS A 321 -3.84 1.71 26.08
N PRO A 322 -4.95 1.69 26.84
CA PRO A 322 -4.89 1.76 28.29
C PRO A 322 -4.18 0.55 28.92
N GLN A 323 -4.45 -0.66 28.43
CA GLN A 323 -3.76 -1.87 28.93
C GLN A 323 -2.27 -1.87 28.62
N THR A 324 -1.85 -1.29 27.49
CA THR A 324 -0.45 -1.27 27.03
C THR A 324 0.36 -0.06 27.51
N LYS A 325 -0.29 0.94 28.12
CA LYS A 325 0.31 2.23 28.45
C LYS A 325 1.56 2.12 29.33
N ASP A 326 1.47 1.38 30.42
CA ASP A 326 2.56 1.27 31.40
C ASP A 326 3.67 0.32 30.94
N ALA A 327 3.36 -0.55 29.98
CA ALA A 327 4.27 -1.57 29.49
C ALA A 327 5.18 -1.08 28.35
N ALA A 328 4.83 0.06 27.71
CA ALA A 328 5.53 0.64 26.56
C ALA A 328 5.86 -0.40 25.47
N LYS A 329 4.88 -1.26 25.17
CA LYS A 329 4.98 -2.34 24.18
C LYS A 329 3.62 -2.68 23.61
N SER A 330 3.61 -3.35 22.46
CA SER A 330 2.38 -3.80 21.81
C SER A 330 1.63 -4.82 22.66
N TRP A 331 0.32 -4.94 22.42
CA TRP A 331 -0.51 -5.92 23.11
C TRP A 331 -0.05 -7.36 22.82
N ALA A 332 0.42 -7.62 21.59
CA ALA A 332 1.05 -8.89 21.23
C ALA A 332 2.23 -9.23 22.15
N LEU A 333 3.13 -8.28 22.41
CA LEU A 333 4.28 -8.47 23.31
C LEU A 333 3.93 -8.39 24.81
N MET A 334 2.78 -7.83 25.16
CA MET A 334 2.21 -7.99 26.50
C MET A 334 1.77 -9.43 26.73
N ARG A 335 1.01 -9.99 25.78
CA ARG A 335 0.46 -11.35 25.88
C ARG A 335 1.53 -12.42 25.71
N HIS A 336 2.48 -12.20 24.82
CA HIS A 336 3.59 -13.11 24.51
C HIS A 336 4.94 -12.40 24.69
N PRO A 337 5.47 -12.29 25.93
CA PRO A 337 6.69 -11.51 26.22
C PRO A 337 7.95 -11.98 25.49
N ASN A 338 8.01 -13.26 25.14
CA ASN A 338 9.11 -13.87 24.40
C ASN A 338 8.95 -13.74 22.87
N GLY A 339 7.92 -13.03 22.42
CA GLY A 339 7.53 -12.97 21.02
C GLY A 339 6.87 -14.27 20.55
N LEU A 340 5.98 -14.15 19.58
CA LEU A 340 5.28 -15.26 18.95
C LEU A 340 5.39 -15.12 17.44
N ARG A 341 6.06 -16.09 16.80
CA ARG A 341 6.36 -16.02 15.37
C ARG A 341 5.10 -16.15 14.54
N ILE A 342 4.88 -15.20 13.65
CA ILE A 342 3.65 -15.11 12.85
C ILE A 342 3.60 -16.17 11.76
N THR A 343 2.39 -16.67 11.53
CA THR A 343 2.08 -17.59 10.42
C THR A 343 1.23 -16.91 9.35
N HIS A 344 0.36 -15.98 9.77
CA HIS A 344 -0.55 -15.24 8.91
C HIS A 344 -0.36 -13.73 9.10
N PHE A 345 -0.30 -12.99 8.00
CA PHE A 345 -0.40 -11.53 8.02
C PHE A 345 -1.85 -11.13 7.69
N ILE A 346 -2.48 -10.34 8.57
CA ILE A 346 -3.87 -9.94 8.42
C ILE A 346 -3.95 -8.51 7.92
N THR A 347 -4.58 -8.33 6.76
CA THR A 347 -5.01 -7.02 6.25
C THR A 347 -6.48 -6.85 6.57
N HIS A 348 -6.84 -5.74 7.22
CA HIS A 348 -8.18 -5.48 7.73
C HIS A 348 -8.48 -3.98 7.68
N THR A 349 -9.74 -3.58 7.84
CA THR A 349 -10.12 -2.16 7.93
C THR A 349 -10.35 -1.78 9.38
N TRP A 350 -10.06 -0.54 9.75
CA TRP A 350 -10.35 -0.08 11.10
C TRP A 350 -11.83 0.20 11.35
N GLU A 351 -12.60 0.38 10.26
CA GLU A 351 -14.01 0.72 10.29
C GLU A 351 -14.95 -0.49 10.40
N GLU A 352 -14.45 -1.71 10.24
CA GLU A 352 -15.29 -2.89 10.42
C GLU A 352 -15.65 -3.10 11.89
N ALA A 353 -16.85 -3.63 12.13
CA ALA A 353 -17.24 -4.03 13.47
C ALA A 353 -16.26 -5.09 14.00
N PHE A 354 -15.75 -4.89 15.21
CA PHE A 354 -14.73 -5.76 15.78
C PHE A 354 -15.24 -7.21 15.96
N ALA A 355 -16.54 -7.36 16.26
CA ALA A 355 -17.18 -8.67 16.34
C ALA A 355 -17.13 -9.41 14.98
N ASP A 356 -17.36 -8.71 13.88
CA ASP A 356 -17.32 -9.29 12.53
C ASP A 356 -15.89 -9.65 12.13
N PHE A 357 -14.92 -8.81 12.50
CA PHE A 357 -13.50 -9.08 12.33
C PHE A 357 -13.09 -10.40 13.01
N VAL A 358 -13.39 -10.54 14.30
CA VAL A 358 -13.03 -11.74 15.07
C VAL A 358 -13.78 -12.98 14.56
N SER A 359 -15.09 -12.89 14.31
CA SER A 359 -15.88 -13.98 13.73
C SER A 359 -15.35 -14.42 12.36
N SER A 360 -14.84 -13.49 11.56
CA SER A 360 -14.22 -13.81 10.27
C SER A 360 -12.88 -14.52 10.42
N LEU A 361 -12.07 -14.16 11.42
CA LEU A 361 -10.86 -14.90 11.77
C LEU A 361 -11.18 -16.33 12.24
N GLU A 362 -12.13 -16.49 13.17
CA GLU A 362 -12.54 -17.79 13.71
C GLU A 362 -13.08 -18.74 12.63
N ARG A 363 -13.78 -18.21 11.63
CA ARG A 363 -14.26 -19.00 10.48
C ARG A 363 -13.17 -19.36 9.49
N ALA A 364 -12.11 -18.55 9.40
CA ALA A 364 -11.08 -18.69 8.38
C ALA A 364 -9.84 -19.48 8.86
N LEU A 365 -9.56 -19.47 10.17
CA LEU A 365 -8.31 -19.92 10.78
C LEU A 365 -8.56 -20.85 11.97
N SER A 366 -7.54 -21.64 12.32
CA SER A 366 -7.53 -22.43 13.55
C SER A 366 -7.33 -21.51 14.76
N PRO A 367 -7.89 -21.83 15.95
CA PRO A 367 -7.61 -21.09 17.19
C PRO A 367 -6.12 -20.96 17.52
N ASP A 368 -5.30 -21.94 17.10
CA ASP A 368 -3.84 -21.98 17.33
C ASP A 368 -3.03 -21.29 16.23
N ASP A 369 -3.67 -20.77 15.17
CA ASP A 369 -2.96 -20.00 14.16
C ASP A 369 -2.46 -18.67 14.75
N VAL A 370 -1.22 -18.31 14.41
CA VAL A 370 -0.61 -17.05 14.86
C VAL A 370 -0.77 -15.98 13.80
N VAL A 371 -1.51 -14.94 14.14
CA VAL A 371 -1.83 -13.81 13.26
C VAL A 371 -1.05 -12.55 13.63
N TRP A 372 -0.65 -11.78 12.62
CA TRP A 372 -0.17 -10.42 12.78
C TRP A 372 -1.30 -9.45 12.43
N VAL A 373 -1.78 -8.68 13.41
CA VAL A 373 -2.83 -7.68 13.25
C VAL A 373 -2.31 -6.33 13.73
N CYS A 374 -2.28 -5.32 12.86
CA CYS A 374 -1.55 -4.08 13.13
C CYS A 374 -1.97 -3.36 14.43
N SER A 375 -3.26 -3.39 14.77
CA SER A 375 -3.83 -2.79 15.99
C SER A 375 -3.34 -3.44 17.28
N PHE A 376 -2.91 -4.70 17.23
CA PHE A 376 -2.42 -5.47 18.39
C PHE A 376 -0.89 -5.68 18.36
N ALA A 377 -0.31 -5.73 17.16
CA ALA A 377 1.10 -6.01 16.94
C ALA A 377 2.00 -4.79 17.14
N LEU A 378 1.49 -3.59 16.86
CA LEU A 378 2.23 -2.33 17.06
C LEU A 378 1.97 -1.78 18.47
N ASP A 379 2.97 -1.08 19.02
CA ASP A 379 2.76 -0.26 20.22
C ASP A 379 1.86 0.93 19.87
N GLN A 380 0.60 0.85 20.29
CA GLN A 380 -0.40 1.87 19.99
C GLN A 380 -0.19 3.16 20.80
N ASN A 381 0.64 3.15 21.84
CA ASN A 381 1.00 4.34 22.61
C ASN A 381 2.25 5.04 22.07
N ALA A 382 3.03 4.38 21.21
CA ALA A 382 4.20 4.97 20.58
C ALA A 382 3.82 5.98 19.48
N ASP A 383 4.80 6.77 19.04
CA ASP A 383 4.67 7.57 17.82
C ASP A 383 4.70 6.65 16.59
N ILE A 384 3.53 6.12 16.23
CA ILE A 384 3.33 5.28 15.06
C ILE A 384 3.76 6.03 13.79
N GLY A 385 3.61 7.36 13.74
CA GLY A 385 4.06 8.18 12.62
C GLY A 385 5.57 8.05 12.40
N HIS A 386 6.36 8.15 13.46
CA HIS A 386 7.80 7.91 13.40
C HIS A 386 8.15 6.45 13.01
N LEU A 387 7.42 5.49 13.56
CA LEU A 387 7.59 4.06 13.24
C LEU A 387 7.31 3.75 11.75
N LEU A 388 6.39 4.50 11.14
CA LEU A 388 6.05 4.42 9.71
C LEU A 388 6.93 5.29 8.82
N ASN A 389 7.60 6.30 9.38
CA ASN A 389 8.52 7.20 8.67
C ASN A 389 9.92 6.57 8.48
N VAL A 390 9.95 5.29 8.15
CA VAL A 390 11.15 4.55 7.79
C VAL A 390 11.10 4.18 6.31
N GLU A 391 12.22 3.68 5.78
CA GLU A 391 12.20 3.08 4.45
C GLU A 391 11.12 1.99 4.38
N LEU A 392 10.25 2.05 3.35
CA LEU A 392 9.07 1.20 3.22
C LEU A 392 9.34 -0.30 3.50
N LEU A 393 10.44 -0.82 2.96
CA LEU A 393 10.84 -2.23 3.11
C LEU A 393 11.35 -2.61 4.50
N LYS A 394 11.67 -1.59 5.32
CA LYS A 394 12.07 -1.72 6.73
C LYS A 394 10.91 -1.42 7.68
N SER A 395 9.75 -1.02 7.17
CA SER A 395 8.57 -0.84 8.00
C SER A 395 8.17 -2.17 8.66
N PRO A 396 7.61 -2.14 9.89
CA PRO A 396 7.16 -3.36 10.55
C PRO A 396 6.15 -4.16 9.72
N PHE A 397 5.31 -3.46 8.94
CA PHE A 397 4.37 -4.07 8.02
C PHE A 397 5.09 -4.91 6.96
N ALA A 398 6.07 -4.34 6.26
CA ALA A 398 6.82 -5.05 5.22
C ALA A 398 7.60 -6.23 5.79
N LEU A 399 8.21 -6.05 6.97
CA LEU A 399 8.97 -7.09 7.65
C LEU A 399 8.07 -8.26 8.07
N ALA A 400 6.94 -7.99 8.70
CA ALA A 400 5.96 -9.01 9.07
C ALA A 400 5.37 -9.69 7.83
N LEU A 401 4.95 -8.92 6.83
CA LEU A 401 4.36 -9.45 5.59
C LEU A 401 5.30 -10.41 4.86
N ARG A 402 6.60 -10.08 4.78
CA ARG A 402 7.62 -10.91 4.13
C ARG A 402 7.90 -12.21 4.89
N ARG A 403 7.66 -12.25 6.20
CA ARG A 403 7.96 -13.39 7.07
C ARG A 403 6.75 -14.26 7.35
N ALA A 404 5.54 -13.75 7.15
CA ALA A 404 4.32 -14.53 7.25
C ALA A 404 4.27 -15.61 6.15
N SER A 405 3.84 -16.81 6.51
CA SER A 405 3.70 -17.92 5.55
C SER A 405 2.46 -17.77 4.67
N LYS A 406 1.46 -17.04 5.16
CA LYS A 406 0.17 -16.82 4.51
C LYS A 406 -0.27 -15.38 4.71
N GLN A 407 -1.11 -14.89 3.81
CA GLN A 407 -1.76 -13.59 3.91
C GLN A 407 -3.27 -13.81 3.90
N LEU A 408 -3.98 -13.08 4.76
CA LEU A 408 -5.44 -13.11 4.81
C LEU A 408 -5.96 -11.67 4.78
N GLY A 409 -6.69 -11.33 3.72
CA GLY A 409 -7.43 -10.08 3.63
C GLY A 409 -8.87 -10.29 4.12
N LEU A 410 -9.28 -9.54 5.14
CA LEU A 410 -10.65 -9.50 5.61
C LEU A 410 -11.38 -8.36 4.90
N ALA A 411 -12.48 -8.72 4.24
CA ALA A 411 -13.32 -7.78 3.53
C ALA A 411 -14.57 -7.51 4.36
N SER A 412 -14.73 -6.28 4.81
CA SER A 412 -16.00 -5.80 5.36
C SER A 412 -17.02 -5.63 4.22
N SER A 413 -18.31 -5.72 4.51
CA SER A 413 -19.37 -5.33 3.56
C SER A 413 -19.23 -3.89 3.05
N SER A 414 -18.50 -3.05 3.79
CA SER A 414 -18.11 -1.69 3.40
C SER A 414 -16.89 -1.61 2.48
N ALA A 415 -16.13 -2.71 2.32
CA ALA A 415 -14.85 -2.74 1.60
C ALA A 415 -14.85 -3.79 0.47
N VAL A 416 -14.40 -3.39 -0.72
CA VAL A 416 -14.32 -4.29 -1.88
C VAL A 416 -13.30 -5.41 -1.62
N MET A 417 -13.77 -6.65 -1.78
CA MET A 417 -13.07 -7.90 -1.49
C MET A 417 -11.76 -8.10 -2.27
N VAL A 418 -10.66 -8.45 -1.57
CA VAL A 418 -9.49 -9.14 -2.15
C VAL A 418 -9.14 -10.35 -1.29
N ARG A 419 -9.53 -11.54 -1.74
CA ARG A 419 -9.17 -12.80 -1.10
C ARG A 419 -7.84 -13.29 -1.70
N ILE A 420 -6.73 -13.08 -0.98
CA ILE A 420 -5.42 -13.57 -1.45
C ILE A 420 -5.22 -15.01 -0.99
N ARG A 421 -5.28 -15.98 -1.90
CA ARG A 421 -4.84 -17.35 -1.61
C ARG A 421 -3.38 -17.45 -2.04
N ALA A 422 -2.45 -17.39 -1.09
CA ALA A 422 -1.06 -17.72 -1.38
C ALA A 422 -1.01 -19.18 -1.83
N ALA A 423 -0.71 -19.41 -3.11
CA ALA A 423 -0.36 -20.75 -3.58
C ALA A 423 0.85 -21.22 -2.77
N ARG A 424 0.78 -22.45 -2.25
CA ARG A 424 1.80 -23.07 -1.43
C ARG A 424 3.02 -23.39 -2.31
N LEU A 425 3.82 -22.39 -2.62
CA LEU A 425 5.16 -22.57 -3.17
C LEU A 425 6.07 -22.93 -1.99
N SER A 426 6.84 -24.01 -2.11
CA SER A 426 7.86 -24.30 -1.12
C SER A 426 8.91 -23.18 -1.13
N TRP A 427 9.62 -22.93 -0.02
CA TRP A 427 10.68 -21.91 0.02
C TRP A 427 11.76 -22.15 -1.05
N VAL A 428 12.03 -23.42 -1.38
CA VAL A 428 12.93 -23.81 -2.49
C VAL A 428 12.40 -23.30 -3.84
N ASP A 429 11.08 -23.26 -4.02
CA ASP A 429 10.46 -22.70 -5.23
C ASP A 429 10.37 -21.18 -5.18
N GLN A 430 10.22 -20.54 -4.03
CA GLN A 430 10.24 -19.08 -3.92
C GLN A 430 11.62 -18.49 -4.17
N ASP A 431 12.68 -19.08 -3.62
CA ASP A 431 14.05 -18.65 -3.92
C ASP A 431 14.40 -18.94 -5.37
N LYS A 432 13.95 -20.07 -5.93
CA LYS A 432 14.16 -20.39 -7.35
C LYS A 432 13.33 -19.49 -8.29
N ILE A 433 12.11 -19.12 -7.92
CA ILE A 433 11.28 -18.17 -8.67
C ILE A 433 11.82 -16.75 -8.52
N CYS A 434 12.29 -16.34 -7.34
CA CYS A 434 12.99 -15.07 -7.15
C CYS A 434 14.28 -15.05 -7.98
N LEU A 435 15.07 -16.12 -7.99
CA LEU A 435 16.27 -16.24 -8.82
C LEU A 435 15.94 -16.29 -10.31
N ASP A 436 14.91 -17.02 -10.75
CA ASP A 436 14.50 -17.09 -12.16
C ASP A 436 13.85 -15.78 -12.63
N ILE A 437 13.14 -15.05 -11.77
CA ILE A 437 12.61 -13.71 -12.07
C ILE A 437 13.73 -12.66 -12.03
N GLU A 438 14.67 -12.73 -11.09
CA GLU A 438 15.86 -11.87 -11.07
C GLU A 438 16.73 -12.08 -12.31
N LYS A 439 16.79 -13.33 -12.80
CA LYS A 439 17.56 -13.72 -13.99
C LYS A 439 16.87 -13.34 -15.31
N ASN A 440 15.54 -13.25 -15.35
CA ASN A 440 14.77 -13.03 -16.59
C ASN A 440 14.05 -11.67 -16.69
N GLU A 441 13.63 -11.05 -15.59
CA GLU A 441 12.85 -9.79 -15.57
C GLU A 441 13.61 -8.61 -14.93
N GLY A 442 14.74 -8.85 -14.27
CA GLY A 442 15.55 -7.81 -13.63
C GLY A 442 14.98 -7.33 -12.30
N PHE A 443 15.88 -7.07 -11.33
CA PHE A 443 15.56 -6.71 -9.94
C PHE A 443 14.58 -5.51 -9.81
N ASP A 444 14.60 -4.58 -10.76
CA ASP A 444 13.79 -3.36 -10.71
C ASP A 444 12.29 -3.62 -10.94
N GLU A 445 11.91 -4.64 -11.72
CA GLU A 445 10.50 -4.91 -12.05
C GLU A 445 9.79 -5.70 -10.93
N LEU A 446 10.49 -6.67 -10.32
CA LEU A 446 10.02 -7.38 -9.12
C LEU A 446 9.86 -6.43 -7.93
N ASN A 447 10.85 -5.56 -7.72
CA ASN A 447 10.79 -4.51 -6.70
C ASN A 447 9.66 -3.51 -7.00
N GLY A 448 9.38 -3.25 -8.29
CA GLY A 448 8.21 -2.49 -8.74
C GLY A 448 6.87 -3.12 -8.33
N ARG A 449 6.67 -4.42 -8.58
CA ARG A 449 5.42 -5.13 -8.22
C ARG A 449 5.22 -5.23 -6.71
N TYR A 450 6.29 -5.52 -5.96
CA TYR A 450 6.26 -5.57 -4.50
C TYR A 450 5.99 -4.19 -3.89
N ARG A 451 6.62 -3.13 -4.42
CA ARG A 451 6.31 -1.74 -4.08
C ARG A 451 4.85 -1.40 -4.39
N SER A 452 4.31 -1.81 -5.52
CA SER A 452 2.90 -1.56 -5.87
C SER A 452 1.93 -2.23 -4.88
N LEU A 453 2.20 -3.46 -4.43
CA LEU A 453 1.38 -4.17 -3.44
C LEU A 453 1.45 -3.52 -2.04
N LEU A 454 2.66 -3.20 -1.58
CA LEU A 454 2.88 -2.49 -0.31
C LEU A 454 2.30 -1.07 -0.36
N GLN A 455 2.45 -0.39 -1.49
CA GLN A 455 1.90 0.94 -1.70
C GLN A 455 0.37 0.91 -1.79
N LEU A 456 -0.25 -0.11 -2.38
CA LEU A 456 -1.71 -0.30 -2.35
C LEU A 456 -2.20 -0.54 -0.92
N THR A 457 -1.51 -1.39 -0.17
CA THR A 457 -1.82 -1.68 1.23
C THR A 457 -1.68 -0.41 2.09
N LEU A 458 -0.61 0.36 1.89
CA LEU A 458 -0.39 1.61 2.62
C LEU A 458 -1.22 2.78 2.11
N ASN A 459 -1.61 2.82 0.84
CA ASN A 459 -2.57 3.80 0.34
C ASN A 459 -3.94 3.51 0.97
N PHE A 460 -4.30 2.24 1.15
CA PHE A 460 -5.49 1.86 1.91
C PHE A 460 -5.39 2.36 3.37
N TYR A 461 -4.26 2.15 4.04
CA TYR A 461 -4.04 2.69 5.39
C TYR A 461 -4.01 4.22 5.43
N SER A 462 -3.32 4.88 4.50
CA SER A 462 -3.20 6.33 4.45
C SER A 462 -4.52 7.00 4.10
N SER A 463 -5.33 6.42 3.20
CA SER A 463 -6.67 6.90 2.88
C SER A 463 -7.61 6.74 4.07
N ALA A 464 -7.61 5.56 4.72
CA ALA A 464 -8.38 5.34 5.95
C ALA A 464 -7.96 6.28 7.10
N MET A 465 -6.67 6.61 7.21
CA MET A 465 -6.17 7.56 8.21
C MET A 465 -6.41 9.03 7.79
N SER A 466 -6.55 9.33 6.50
CA SER A 466 -6.77 10.69 5.97
C SER A 466 -8.24 11.10 5.83
N GLU A 467 -9.16 10.13 5.78
CA GLU A 467 -10.61 10.40 5.76
C GLU A 467 -11.15 10.84 7.15
N ALA A 468 -10.28 10.96 8.16
CA ALA A 468 -10.53 11.59 9.46
C ALA A 468 -10.60 13.15 9.44
N GLY A 469 -10.81 13.76 8.27
CA GLY A 469 -11.11 15.20 8.12
C GLY A 469 -9.93 16.08 7.68
N PRO A 470 -10.21 17.27 7.09
CA PRO A 470 -9.20 18.08 6.40
C PRO A 470 -8.28 18.82 7.39
N CYS A 471 -7.00 18.47 7.40
CA CYS A 471 -6.00 19.16 8.21
C CYS A 471 -5.36 20.32 7.43
N SER A 472 -5.66 21.56 7.82
CA SER A 472 -5.05 22.80 7.31
C SER A 472 -3.60 23.03 7.81
N HIS A 473 -3.02 22.11 8.57
CA HIS A 473 -1.70 22.26 9.20
C HIS A 473 -0.54 21.54 8.47
N LEU A 474 -0.79 20.82 7.38
CA LEU A 474 0.27 20.14 6.60
C LEU A 474 1.25 21.11 5.91
N LEU A 475 0.90 22.38 5.74
CA LEU A 475 1.82 23.41 5.23
C LEU A 475 2.83 23.92 6.28
N LYS A 476 2.54 23.82 7.58
CA LYS A 476 3.44 24.33 8.64
C LYS A 476 4.46 23.29 9.13
N ALA A 477 4.13 22.00 9.07
CA ALA A 477 5.09 20.93 9.42
C ALA A 477 6.21 20.78 8.36
N SER A 478 5.90 21.04 7.10
CA SER A 478 6.87 21.07 5.98
C SER A 478 7.88 22.22 6.10
N ALA A 479 7.47 23.39 6.62
CA ALA A 479 8.35 24.55 6.78
C ALA A 479 9.28 24.47 8.01
N PHE A 480 8.89 23.74 9.06
CA PHE A 480 9.70 23.66 10.29
C PHE A 480 10.81 22.59 10.23
N ALA A 481 10.63 21.55 9.41
CA ALA A 481 11.64 20.49 9.23
C ALA A 481 12.83 20.90 8.33
N SER A 482 12.67 21.94 7.50
CA SER A 482 13.67 22.35 6.51
C SER A 482 14.69 23.40 7.01
N GLY A 483 14.47 23.98 8.21
CA GLY A 483 15.28 25.11 8.70
C GLY A 483 16.57 24.76 9.46
N LYS A 484 16.86 23.49 9.76
CA LYS A 484 18.05 23.08 10.53
C LYS A 484 18.71 21.83 9.96
N LEU A 485 19.28 21.91 8.76
CA LEU A 485 20.34 20.97 8.37
C LEU A 485 21.26 21.57 7.30
N GLY A 486 21.95 22.65 7.68
CA GLY A 486 23.19 23.04 7.02
C GLY A 486 24.30 22.07 7.41
N LEU A 487 24.44 20.97 6.67
CA LEU A 487 25.58 20.06 6.78
C LEU A 487 26.14 19.81 5.38
N HIS A 488 27.35 20.35 5.16
CA HIS A 488 28.18 20.14 3.99
C HIS A 488 28.32 18.64 3.66
N ILE A 489 27.67 18.17 2.60
CA ILE A 489 27.98 16.88 1.97
C ILE A 489 28.73 17.17 0.67
N ARG A 490 30.06 16.95 0.71
CA ARG A 490 30.88 16.82 -0.50
C ARG A 490 30.38 15.62 -1.30
N TRP A 491 29.94 15.87 -2.54
CA TRP A 491 29.75 14.84 -3.54
C TRP A 491 31.09 14.18 -3.89
N LEU A 492 31.28 12.92 -3.49
CA LEU A 492 32.22 12.00 -4.13
C LEU A 492 31.39 10.91 -4.81
N THR A 493 31.39 10.94 -6.13
CA THR A 493 30.61 10.03 -6.99
C THR A 493 31.05 8.57 -6.80
N SER A 494 30.09 7.64 -6.87
CA SER A 494 30.28 6.19 -6.65
C SER A 494 31.30 5.52 -7.59
N HIS A 495 31.71 6.22 -8.65
CA HIS A 495 32.69 5.77 -9.62
C HIS A 495 34.09 5.59 -9.01
N ASP A 496 34.44 6.40 -8.00
CA ASP A 496 35.79 6.43 -7.43
C ASP A 496 36.03 5.30 -6.42
N ARG A 497 34.97 4.84 -5.73
CA ARG A 497 35.03 3.69 -4.81
C ARG A 497 35.17 2.37 -5.56
N SER A 498 34.47 2.18 -6.69
CA SER A 498 34.56 0.96 -7.49
C SER A 498 35.94 0.80 -8.15
N LYS A 499 36.55 1.90 -8.62
CA LYS A 499 37.93 1.89 -9.14
C LYS A 499 38.97 1.56 -8.07
N LYS A 500 38.82 2.12 -6.86
CA LYS A 500 39.71 1.80 -5.72
C LYS A 500 39.58 0.34 -5.28
N LEU A 501 38.38 -0.23 -5.30
CA LEU A 501 38.17 -1.64 -4.94
C LEU A 501 38.77 -2.61 -5.97
N CYS A 502 38.59 -2.34 -7.27
CA CYS A 502 39.21 -3.12 -8.33
C CYS A 502 40.75 -3.00 -8.32
N SER A 503 41.28 -1.79 -8.10
CA SER A 503 42.73 -1.58 -8.02
C SER A 503 43.37 -2.37 -6.86
N ARG A 504 42.71 -2.41 -5.69
CA ARG A 504 43.15 -3.24 -4.56
C ARG A 504 43.12 -4.74 -4.88
N ARG A 505 42.11 -5.23 -5.60
CA ARG A 505 42.00 -6.65 -5.99
C ARG A 505 43.08 -7.06 -7.00
N ILE A 506 43.36 -6.22 -7.99
CA ILE A 506 44.46 -6.43 -8.94
C ILE A 506 45.80 -6.50 -8.17
N GLN A 507 46.02 -5.61 -7.20
CA GLN A 507 47.23 -5.64 -6.37
C GLN A 507 47.31 -6.90 -5.48
N THR A 508 46.20 -7.34 -4.89
CA THR A 508 46.16 -8.57 -4.09
C THR A 508 46.45 -9.80 -4.95
N ALA A 509 45.88 -9.90 -6.15
CA ALA A 509 46.14 -10.99 -7.08
C ALA A 509 47.61 -11.04 -7.52
N ARG A 510 48.23 -9.88 -7.79
CA ARG A 510 49.67 -9.80 -8.09
C ARG A 510 50.54 -10.24 -6.92
N ARG A 511 50.20 -9.84 -5.69
CA ARG A 511 50.94 -10.26 -4.48
C ARG A 511 50.82 -11.76 -4.21
N ALA A 512 49.72 -12.37 -4.64
CA ALA A 512 49.52 -13.82 -4.56
C ALA A 512 50.19 -14.60 -5.71
N GLY A 513 50.91 -13.95 -6.62
CA GLY A 513 51.55 -14.60 -7.78
C GLY A 513 50.59 -14.97 -8.93
N CYS A 514 49.32 -14.54 -8.87
CA CYS A 514 48.31 -14.88 -9.88
C CYS A 514 48.29 -13.83 -11.01
N GLU A 515 49.34 -13.82 -11.84
CA GLU A 515 49.55 -12.78 -12.85
C GLU A 515 48.47 -12.76 -13.95
N ALA A 516 48.01 -13.94 -14.38
CA ALA A 516 46.92 -14.07 -15.35
C ALA A 516 45.60 -13.46 -14.85
N THR A 517 45.25 -13.69 -13.58
CA THR A 517 44.04 -13.14 -12.95
C THR A 517 44.12 -11.64 -12.79
N ALA A 518 45.30 -11.12 -12.40
CA ALA A 518 45.53 -9.68 -12.29
C ALA A 518 45.43 -8.96 -13.63
N ASN A 519 45.93 -9.57 -14.71
CA ASN A 519 45.90 -9.00 -16.05
C ASN A 519 44.48 -9.01 -16.63
N ALA A 520 43.74 -10.12 -16.48
CA ALA A 520 42.34 -10.19 -16.90
C ALA A 520 41.44 -9.16 -16.17
N GLN A 521 41.65 -8.97 -14.86
CA GLN A 521 40.93 -7.94 -14.11
C GLN A 521 41.34 -6.52 -14.53
N SER A 522 42.60 -6.30 -14.91
CA SER A 522 43.08 -5.01 -15.40
C SER A 522 42.46 -4.66 -16.77
N GLU A 523 42.36 -5.62 -17.68
CA GLU A 523 41.73 -5.43 -19.00
C GLU A 523 40.23 -5.12 -18.89
N LEU A 524 39.51 -5.82 -18.00
CA LEU A 524 38.09 -5.53 -17.74
C LEU A 524 37.86 -4.11 -17.19
N VAL A 525 38.75 -3.63 -16.31
CA VAL A 525 38.70 -2.25 -15.79
C VAL A 525 39.01 -1.24 -16.89
N GLN A 526 39.97 -1.52 -17.78
CA GLN A 526 40.28 -0.65 -18.94
C GLN A 526 39.13 -0.62 -19.95
N ALA A 527 38.41 -1.72 -20.12
CA ALA A 527 37.23 -1.82 -20.99
C ALA A 527 35.95 -1.23 -20.36
N GLY A 528 36.02 -0.65 -19.15
CA GLY A 528 34.88 -0.01 -18.48
C GLY A 528 33.93 -0.97 -17.77
N PHE A 529 34.26 -2.26 -17.69
CA PHE A 529 33.45 -3.27 -17.01
C PHE A 529 33.89 -3.41 -15.54
N CYS A 530 33.17 -2.74 -14.65
CA CYS A 530 33.31 -2.89 -13.20
C CYS A 530 32.03 -3.50 -12.61
N ARG A 531 31.84 -4.82 -12.75
CA ARG A 531 30.79 -5.58 -12.04
C ARG A 531 31.36 -6.87 -11.44
N PRO A 532 30.92 -7.29 -10.25
CA PRO A 532 31.43 -8.50 -9.61
C PRO A 532 30.72 -9.73 -10.21
N PHE A 533 31.46 -10.53 -10.99
CA PHE A 533 31.09 -11.93 -11.26
C PHE A 533 31.86 -12.83 -10.30
N TRP A 534 31.17 -13.83 -9.75
CA TRP A 534 31.78 -15.02 -9.16
C TRP A 534 31.11 -16.25 -9.78
N TYR A 535 31.94 -17.18 -10.26
CA TYR A 535 31.76 -18.62 -10.11
C TYR A 535 33.15 -19.27 -10.18
N LEU A 536 33.65 -19.67 -9.00
CA LEU A 536 34.13 -21.00 -8.64
C LEU A 536 34.29 -21.06 -7.12
#